data_AF-A0AAU4U2M4-F1
#
_entry.id   AF-A0AAU4U2M4-F1
#
_cell.length_a   1.000
_cell.length_b   1.000
_cell.length_c   1.000
_cell.angle_alpha   90.00
_cell.angle_beta   90.00
_cell.angle_gamma   90.00
#
_symmetry.space_group_name_H-M   'P 1'
#
loop_
_entity.id
_entity.type
_entity.pdbx_description
1 polymer ?
#
loop_
_entity_poly.entity_id
_entity_poly.type
_entity_poly.pdbx_seq_one_letter_code
_entity_poly.pdbx_strand_id
1 'polypeptide(L)'
;MEDDSTARVVALVCQVSESVADPDAIRLDDELRDLGITSLLLIQLITQLEEEFDLELTEGDLLPSNFHTVGTTVRLVEARQNGSSERLAPRRSAAAAAEPTANPLPRVSTPSRWSDLPVEARLLLSTARLDMAPDHVDLATAILQDRGLDWGAFLDLATRNRVLAVVARNFDRKHLGPLGTVRRSTLRAAYLYNRGRHQATLAEWRSVFALLRERGISAVARKGAYLANHVYPDPALRYMEDLDLYVTDEELPALVEALSDLGYQQGSDSPDRRQVVPLQRETAVFWQLNVAALPPFLRPTSDPYIDVFSIDVRRDLMEPASGKSVPAKAFLARARTTQIGGEEVLVPGNEDMLLDIAVHLHREATTLSSIHAGKDLVLLRFLDVALWVRHTADALDWDVLERAIDEHGLAEELYFALHCTDEVFPGVIDTAALARFRPADLDYLDAYGTLDGQPARWGDEFLSRLADRHRSARVVGRSALPRPRVQWTDDHGGR
;
A
#
# COMPACT_ATOMS: atom_id res chain seq x y z
N MET A 1 -10.33 1.53 44.82
CA MET A 1 -10.64 1.63 43.38
C MET A 1 -9.66 0.79 42.57
N GLU A 2 -8.33 0.88 42.79
CA GLU A 2 -7.34 0.01 42.11
C GLU A 2 -7.63 -1.51 42.24
N ASP A 3 -8.10 -1.95 43.41
CA ASP A 3 -8.39 -3.37 43.69
C ASP A 3 -9.67 -3.91 43.00
N ASP A 4 -10.58 -3.02 42.58
CA ASP A 4 -11.84 -3.39 41.91
C ASP A 4 -11.67 -3.54 40.40
N SER A 5 -10.98 -2.60 39.75
CA SER A 5 -10.69 -2.66 38.31
C SER A 5 -9.77 -3.83 37.96
N THR A 6 -8.78 -4.12 38.81
CA THR A 6 -7.88 -5.26 38.64
C THR A 6 -8.63 -6.59 38.63
N ALA A 7 -9.45 -6.86 39.64
CA ALA A 7 -10.20 -8.11 39.76
C ALA A 7 -11.18 -8.32 38.60
N ARG A 8 -11.84 -7.24 38.15
CA ARG A 8 -12.80 -7.27 37.04
C ARG A 8 -12.14 -7.48 35.68
N VAL A 9 -10.99 -6.85 35.43
CA VAL A 9 -10.20 -7.12 34.20
C VAL A 9 -9.70 -8.56 34.19
N VAL A 10 -9.19 -9.08 35.32
CA VAL A 10 -8.74 -10.48 35.44
C VAL A 10 -9.90 -11.45 35.17
N ALA A 11 -11.10 -11.17 35.68
CA ALA A 11 -12.29 -11.99 35.43
C ALA A 11 -12.66 -12.02 33.93
N LEU A 12 -12.62 -10.87 33.25
CA LEU A 12 -12.89 -10.79 31.81
C LEU A 12 -11.83 -11.53 30.99
N VAL A 13 -10.54 -11.39 31.33
CA VAL A 13 -9.46 -12.14 30.68
C VAL A 13 -9.67 -13.64 30.85
N CYS A 14 -10.05 -14.11 32.04
CA CYS A 14 -10.36 -15.51 32.29
C CYS A 14 -11.60 -15.99 31.50
N GLN A 15 -12.63 -15.16 31.36
CA GLN A 15 -13.84 -15.49 30.62
C GLN A 15 -13.61 -15.60 29.11
N VAL A 16 -12.74 -14.76 28.57
CA VAL A 16 -12.41 -14.73 27.14
C VAL A 16 -11.32 -15.75 26.79
N SER A 17 -10.44 -16.07 27.74
CA SER A 17 -9.42 -17.10 27.55
C SER A 17 -10.04 -18.50 27.48
N GLU A 18 -9.78 -19.22 26.40
CA GLU A 18 -10.14 -20.64 26.29
C GLU A 18 -9.17 -21.56 27.07
N SER A 19 -8.06 -21.01 27.58
CA SER A 19 -6.94 -21.78 28.16
C SER A 19 -6.80 -21.66 29.67
N VAL A 20 -7.50 -20.71 30.30
CA VAL A 20 -7.42 -20.44 31.74
C VAL A 20 -8.80 -20.56 32.36
N ALA A 21 -8.98 -21.56 33.24
CA ALA A 21 -10.25 -21.82 33.91
C ALA A 21 -10.35 -21.17 35.31
N ASP A 22 -9.24 -20.67 35.86
CA ASP A 22 -9.15 -20.12 37.21
C ASP A 22 -8.57 -18.70 37.18
N PRO A 23 -9.36 -17.66 37.54
CA PRO A 23 -8.90 -16.27 37.61
C PRO A 23 -7.73 -16.07 38.59
N ASP A 24 -7.63 -16.87 39.64
CA ASP A 24 -6.57 -16.76 40.66
C ASP A 24 -5.18 -17.17 40.12
N ALA A 25 -5.13 -17.80 38.94
CA ALA A 25 -3.89 -18.17 38.27
C ALA A 25 -3.27 -17.03 37.44
N ILE A 26 -4.02 -15.95 37.18
CA ILE A 26 -3.64 -14.84 36.30
C ILE A 26 -2.86 -13.77 37.08
N ARG A 27 -1.71 -13.35 36.56
CA ARG A 27 -0.89 -12.25 37.11
C ARG A 27 -0.89 -11.05 36.17
N LEU A 28 -0.63 -9.86 36.73
CA LEU A 28 -0.58 -8.61 35.96
C LEU A 28 0.52 -8.59 34.89
N ASP A 29 1.61 -9.32 35.10
CA ASP A 29 2.72 -9.40 34.15
C ASP A 29 2.50 -10.48 33.07
N ASP A 30 1.42 -11.26 33.15
CA ASP A 30 1.12 -12.29 32.15
C ASP A 30 0.76 -11.63 30.81
N GLU A 31 1.40 -12.09 29.74
CA GLU A 31 1.10 -11.67 28.39
C GLU A 31 -0.25 -12.24 27.96
N LEU A 32 -1.14 -11.40 27.41
CA LEU A 32 -2.47 -11.86 26.99
C LEU A 32 -2.38 -12.99 25.94
N ARG A 33 -1.34 -12.94 25.10
CA ARG A 33 -1.07 -13.97 24.10
C ARG A 33 -0.78 -15.34 24.72
N ASP A 34 -0.02 -15.38 25.81
CA ASP A 34 0.33 -16.61 26.51
C ASP A 34 -0.87 -17.19 27.27
N LEU A 35 -1.84 -16.33 27.63
CA LEU A 35 -3.15 -16.73 28.13
C LEU A 35 -4.13 -17.14 27.02
N GLY A 36 -3.65 -17.38 25.80
CA GLY A 36 -4.49 -17.84 24.68
C GLY A 36 -5.41 -16.78 24.07
N ILE A 37 -5.28 -15.51 24.45
CA ILE A 37 -6.05 -14.42 23.85
C ILE A 37 -5.47 -14.10 22.47
N THR A 38 -6.05 -14.71 21.44
CA THR A 38 -5.74 -14.45 20.03
C THR A 38 -6.28 -13.09 19.57
N SER A 39 -5.91 -12.61 18.37
CA SER A 39 -6.42 -11.35 17.82
C SER A 39 -7.95 -11.25 17.78
N LEU A 40 -8.67 -12.37 17.60
CA LEU A 40 -10.14 -12.39 17.60
C LEU A 40 -10.70 -12.32 19.04
N LEU A 41 -10.09 -13.04 19.96
CA LEU A 41 -10.46 -13.01 21.38
C LEU A 41 -10.10 -11.67 22.02
N LEU A 42 -9.05 -11.00 21.56
CA LEU A 42 -8.70 -9.65 22.00
C LEU A 42 -9.80 -8.63 21.64
N ILE A 43 -10.43 -8.76 20.47
CA ILE A 43 -11.60 -7.93 20.10
C ILE A 43 -12.74 -8.17 21.09
N GLN A 44 -13.03 -9.43 21.41
CA GLN A 44 -14.06 -9.77 22.39
C GLN A 44 -13.74 -9.21 23.78
N LEU A 45 -12.49 -9.30 24.22
CA LEU A 45 -12.05 -8.73 25.49
C LEU A 45 -12.23 -7.21 25.51
N ILE A 46 -11.86 -6.51 24.44
CA ILE A 46 -12.02 -5.04 24.32
C ILE A 46 -13.50 -4.65 24.40
N THR A 47 -14.37 -5.31 23.63
CA THR A 47 -15.82 -5.03 23.68
C THR A 47 -16.38 -5.28 25.10
N GLN A 48 -15.97 -6.36 25.75
CA GLN A 48 -16.39 -6.65 27.12
C GLN A 48 -15.85 -5.63 28.14
N LEU A 49 -14.64 -5.09 27.94
CA LEU A 49 -14.10 -4.02 28.79
C LEU A 49 -14.90 -2.72 28.63
N GLU A 50 -15.28 -2.35 27.41
CA GLU A 50 -16.14 -1.17 27.16
C GLU A 50 -17.49 -1.33 27.85
N GLU A 51 -18.12 -2.51 27.74
CA GLU A 51 -19.40 -2.82 28.36
C GLU A 51 -19.33 -2.87 29.90
N GLU A 52 -18.34 -3.56 30.46
CA GLU A 52 -18.19 -3.78 31.90
C GLU A 52 -17.86 -2.48 32.64
N PHE A 53 -17.02 -1.62 32.03
CA PHE A 53 -16.54 -0.40 32.68
C PHE A 53 -17.22 0.89 32.20
N ASP A 54 -18.23 0.79 31.31
CA ASP A 54 -18.91 1.93 30.68
C ASP A 54 -17.90 2.93 30.07
N LEU A 55 -16.93 2.39 29.32
CA LEU A 55 -15.83 3.13 28.71
C LEU A 55 -16.04 3.29 27.21
N GLU A 56 -15.66 4.46 26.68
CA GLU A 56 -15.48 4.67 25.25
C GLU A 56 -13.98 4.71 24.95
N LEU A 57 -13.43 3.60 24.42
CA LEU A 57 -12.01 3.52 24.08
C LEU A 57 -11.76 4.19 22.72
N THR A 58 -10.98 5.26 22.75
CA THR A 58 -10.58 6.02 21.56
C THR A 58 -9.52 5.28 20.75
N GLU A 59 -9.28 5.70 19.51
CA GLU A 59 -8.22 5.09 18.68
C GLU A 59 -6.83 5.10 19.34
N GLY A 60 -6.54 6.14 20.15
CA GLY A 60 -5.29 6.24 20.90
C GLY A 60 -5.17 5.30 22.11
N ASP A 61 -6.28 4.70 22.56
CA ASP A 61 -6.29 3.70 23.62
C ASP A 61 -6.01 2.29 23.09
N LEU A 62 -6.32 2.06 21.82
CA LEU A 62 -6.28 0.75 21.14
C LEU A 62 -4.88 0.46 20.57
N LEU A 63 -3.84 0.81 21.33
CA LEU A 63 -2.44 0.53 21.02
C LEU A 63 -2.04 -0.86 21.51
N PRO A 64 -1.24 -1.65 20.76
CA PRO A 64 -0.78 -2.97 21.20
C PRO A 64 -0.09 -2.96 22.58
N SER A 65 0.60 -1.86 22.92
CA SER A 65 1.23 -1.67 24.22
C SER A 65 0.25 -1.65 25.40
N ASN A 66 -1.00 -1.24 25.17
CA ASN A 66 -2.02 -1.20 26.21
C ASN A 66 -2.64 -2.59 26.45
N PHE A 67 -2.51 -3.51 25.50
CA PHE A 67 -3.04 -4.88 25.56
C PHE A 67 -1.93 -5.94 25.48
N HIS A 68 -0.72 -5.58 25.93
CA HIS A 68 0.40 -6.50 25.96
C HIS A 68 0.28 -7.48 27.14
N THR A 69 0.04 -6.95 28.34
CA THR A 69 -0.18 -7.73 29.56
C THR A 69 -1.53 -7.40 30.21
N VAL A 70 -1.94 -8.23 31.16
CA VAL A 70 -3.12 -7.94 32.00
C VAL A 70 -2.95 -6.57 32.70
N GLY A 71 -1.76 -6.27 33.21
CA GLY A 71 -1.43 -5.02 33.90
C GLY A 71 -1.35 -3.78 33.00
N THR A 72 -1.02 -3.90 31.71
CA THR A 72 -1.17 -2.77 30.78
C THR A 72 -2.65 -2.46 30.52
N THR A 73 -3.47 -3.51 30.46
CA THR A 73 -4.93 -3.39 30.24
C THR A 73 -5.61 -2.74 31.44
N VAL A 74 -5.27 -3.16 32.66
CA VAL A 74 -5.75 -2.54 33.91
C VAL A 74 -5.40 -1.05 33.95
N ARG A 75 -4.15 -0.70 33.63
CA ARG A 75 -3.71 0.72 33.63
C ARG A 75 -4.46 1.57 32.61
N LEU A 76 -4.82 1.02 31.45
CA LEU A 76 -5.63 1.71 30.47
C LEU A 76 -7.04 2.01 31.02
N VAL A 77 -7.70 1.00 31.60
CA VAL A 77 -9.03 1.12 32.23
C VAL A 77 -9.00 2.18 33.32
N GLU A 78 -8.01 2.13 34.22
CA GLU A 78 -7.85 3.09 35.30
C GLU A 78 -7.56 4.51 34.80
N ALA A 79 -6.73 4.66 33.77
CA ALA A 79 -6.42 5.97 33.18
C ALA A 79 -7.67 6.63 32.58
N ARG A 80 -8.57 5.85 31.96
CA ARG A 80 -9.82 6.34 31.37
C ARG A 80 -10.91 6.62 32.40
N GLN A 81 -10.94 5.86 33.49
CA GLN A 81 -11.84 6.13 34.62
C GLN A 81 -11.45 7.41 35.39
N ASN A 82 -10.17 7.78 35.40
CA ASN A 82 -9.64 8.86 36.25
C ASN A 82 -9.38 10.20 35.53
N GLY A 83 -9.67 10.32 34.22
CA GLY A 83 -9.70 11.58 33.47
C GLY A 83 -8.52 12.52 33.66
N SER A 84 -7.42 12.34 32.90
CA SER A 84 -6.31 13.31 32.86
C SER A 84 -5.76 13.59 31.45
N SER A 85 -5.24 14.81 31.30
CA SER A 85 -5.23 15.71 30.14
C SER A 85 -3.83 15.90 29.52
N GLU A 86 -3.82 16.59 28.37
CA GLU A 86 -2.93 17.72 28.01
C GLU A 86 -1.79 17.58 26.98
N ARG A 87 -1.79 18.55 26.06
CA ARG A 87 -0.92 18.76 24.87
C ARG A 87 0.22 19.75 25.18
N LEU A 88 1.35 19.66 24.48
CA LEU A 88 2.34 20.74 24.35
C LEU A 88 2.89 20.86 22.92
N ALA A 89 3.08 22.09 22.44
CA ALA A 89 3.47 22.46 21.07
C ALA A 89 4.95 22.91 20.92
N PRO A 90 5.51 22.98 19.68
CA PRO A 90 6.96 22.93 19.40
C PRO A 90 7.56 24.19 18.71
N ARG A 91 8.87 24.16 18.35
CA ARG A 91 9.62 25.21 17.60
C ARG A 91 10.38 24.64 16.38
N ARG A 92 10.35 25.39 15.25
CA ARG A 92 10.94 25.11 13.91
C ARG A 92 12.34 25.72 13.69
N SER A 93 13.09 25.22 12.70
CA SER A 93 14.03 25.99 11.84
C SER A 93 14.39 25.23 10.54
N ALA A 94 14.59 25.95 9.44
CA ALA A 94 14.61 25.50 8.03
C ALA A 94 15.99 25.65 7.33
N ALA A 95 16.21 25.00 6.17
CA ALA A 95 16.88 25.57 4.97
C ALA A 95 16.90 24.63 3.72
N ALA A 96 16.72 25.28 2.56
CA ALA A 96 16.67 24.90 1.13
C ALA A 96 18.02 24.41 0.51
N ALA A 97 18.20 23.93 -0.74
CA ALA A 97 17.44 23.46 -1.93
C ALA A 97 18.47 22.96 -3.00
N ALA A 98 18.02 22.20 -4.02
CA ALA A 98 18.35 22.32 -5.47
C ALA A 98 18.38 20.97 -6.24
N GLU A 99 17.78 20.96 -7.44
CA GLU A 99 17.62 19.83 -8.39
C GLU A 99 18.71 19.81 -9.49
N PRO A 100 18.97 18.64 -10.11
CA PRO A 100 19.29 18.63 -11.55
C PRO A 100 18.64 17.52 -12.39
N THR A 101 18.72 17.75 -13.70
CA THR A 101 18.01 17.16 -14.85
C THR A 101 18.47 15.77 -15.31
N ALA A 102 17.51 14.98 -15.81
CA ALA A 102 17.66 13.59 -16.26
C ALA A 102 18.37 13.39 -17.62
N ASN A 103 19.16 12.32 -17.70
CA ASN A 103 19.84 11.82 -18.91
C ASN A 103 19.13 10.54 -19.45
N PRO A 104 19.10 10.28 -20.77
CA PRO A 104 18.38 9.12 -21.33
C PRO A 104 19.21 7.83 -21.34
N LEU A 105 18.51 6.68 -21.19
CA LEU A 105 19.07 5.33 -21.05
C LEU A 105 19.63 4.72 -22.36
N PRO A 106 20.51 3.68 -22.25
CA PRO A 106 20.94 2.84 -23.37
C PRO A 106 19.89 1.80 -23.77
N ARG A 107 20.03 1.30 -25.00
CA ARG A 107 19.07 0.40 -25.67
C ARG A 107 19.25 -1.05 -25.20
N VAL A 108 18.17 -1.70 -24.78
CA VAL A 108 18.10 -3.16 -24.54
C VAL A 108 17.20 -3.79 -25.61
N SER A 109 17.68 -4.86 -26.23
CA SER A 109 16.97 -5.66 -27.22
C SER A 109 15.88 -6.53 -26.57
N THR A 110 14.80 -6.83 -27.28
CA THR A 110 13.71 -7.69 -26.77
C THR A 110 14.27 -9.05 -26.29
N PRO A 111 14.07 -9.44 -25.02
CA PRO A 111 14.65 -10.67 -24.50
C PRO A 111 13.83 -11.90 -24.89
N SER A 112 14.53 -13.03 -25.11
CA SER A 112 13.97 -14.33 -25.47
C SER A 112 12.91 -14.85 -24.49
N ARG A 113 12.92 -14.36 -23.24
CA ARG A 113 12.06 -14.81 -22.13
C ARG A 113 10.55 -14.55 -22.30
N TRP A 114 10.12 -13.74 -23.28
CA TRP A 114 8.70 -13.50 -23.53
C TRP A 114 8.10 -14.42 -24.59
N SER A 115 8.88 -15.26 -25.25
CA SER A 115 8.42 -16.07 -26.40
C SER A 115 7.24 -16.97 -26.06
N ASP A 116 7.23 -17.47 -24.84
CA ASP A 116 6.29 -18.50 -24.39
C ASP A 116 5.02 -17.90 -23.77
N LEU A 117 4.98 -16.56 -23.62
CA LEU A 117 3.81 -15.86 -23.12
C LEU A 117 2.74 -15.69 -24.21
N PRO A 118 1.45 -15.61 -23.83
CA PRO A 118 0.37 -15.25 -24.74
C PRO A 118 0.65 -13.94 -25.48
N VAL A 119 0.15 -13.83 -26.72
CA VAL A 119 0.42 -12.66 -27.58
C VAL A 119 -0.07 -11.35 -26.96
N GLU A 120 -1.16 -11.39 -26.18
CA GLU A 120 -1.69 -10.25 -25.44
C GLU A 120 -0.75 -9.79 -24.33
N ALA A 121 -0.13 -10.73 -23.61
CA ALA A 121 0.84 -10.42 -22.56
C ALA A 121 2.13 -9.87 -23.16
N ARG A 122 2.60 -10.41 -24.29
CA ARG A 122 3.74 -9.88 -25.03
C ARG A 122 3.47 -8.47 -25.56
N LEU A 123 2.25 -8.21 -26.05
CA LEU A 123 1.83 -6.88 -26.47
C LEU A 123 1.77 -5.92 -25.26
N LEU A 124 1.27 -6.37 -24.10
CA LEU A 124 1.26 -5.58 -22.87
C LEU A 124 2.69 -5.21 -22.45
N LEU A 125 3.58 -6.18 -22.33
CA LEU A 125 4.96 -5.95 -21.88
C LEU A 125 5.71 -5.04 -22.86
N SER A 126 5.55 -5.20 -24.17
CA SER A 126 6.19 -4.31 -25.15
C SER A 126 5.64 -2.87 -25.11
N THR A 127 4.35 -2.69 -24.81
CA THR A 127 3.68 -1.37 -24.87
C THR A 127 3.55 -0.66 -23.52
N ALA A 128 3.70 -1.34 -22.38
CA ALA A 128 3.70 -0.76 -21.05
C ALA A 128 5.12 -0.32 -20.65
N ARG A 129 5.65 0.68 -21.37
CA ARG A 129 7.01 1.24 -21.21
C ARG A 129 6.94 2.77 -21.22
N LEU A 130 7.74 3.47 -20.43
CA LEU A 130 7.87 4.92 -20.64
C LEU A 130 8.71 5.21 -21.90
N ASP A 131 9.78 4.44 -22.08
CA ASP A 131 10.67 4.52 -23.24
C ASP A 131 10.53 3.24 -24.07
N MET A 132 9.57 3.25 -24.99
CA MET A 132 9.35 2.13 -25.91
C MET A 132 10.45 2.11 -26.99
N ALA A 133 11.45 1.23 -26.80
CA ALA A 133 12.57 1.01 -27.71
C ALA A 133 12.13 0.42 -29.08
N PRO A 134 12.95 0.54 -30.15
CA PRO A 134 12.60 0.05 -31.49
C PRO A 134 12.15 -1.41 -31.52
N ASP A 135 12.88 -2.31 -30.88
CA ASP A 135 12.54 -3.74 -30.84
C ASP A 135 11.16 -4.00 -30.20
N HIS A 136 10.77 -3.20 -29.20
CA HIS A 136 9.42 -3.27 -28.63
C HIS A 136 8.36 -2.80 -29.64
N VAL A 137 8.66 -1.78 -30.45
CA VAL A 137 7.75 -1.28 -31.50
C VAL A 137 7.58 -2.33 -32.59
N ASP A 138 8.66 -2.98 -32.99
CA ASP A 138 8.65 -4.03 -34.01
C ASP A 138 7.84 -5.24 -33.53
N LEU A 139 8.07 -5.69 -32.29
CA LEU A 139 7.29 -6.76 -31.66
C LEU A 139 5.81 -6.41 -31.57
N ALA A 140 5.46 -5.22 -31.07
CA ALA A 140 4.07 -4.78 -30.97
C ALA A 140 3.41 -4.70 -32.35
N THR A 141 4.10 -4.15 -33.35
CA THR A 141 3.59 -4.04 -34.73
C THR A 141 3.36 -5.42 -35.36
N ALA A 142 4.26 -6.37 -35.12
CA ALA A 142 4.08 -7.74 -35.59
C ALA A 142 2.85 -8.41 -34.94
N ILE A 143 2.69 -8.28 -33.62
CA ILE A 143 1.54 -8.86 -32.89
C ILE A 143 0.23 -8.22 -33.36
N LEU A 144 0.20 -6.92 -33.66
CA LEU A 144 -0.99 -6.23 -34.16
C LEU A 144 -1.47 -6.71 -35.53
N GLN A 145 -0.62 -7.44 -36.27
CA GLN A 145 -0.99 -8.08 -37.53
C GLN A 145 -1.49 -9.52 -37.34
N ASP A 146 -1.33 -10.09 -36.13
CA ASP A 146 -1.80 -11.43 -35.81
C ASP A 146 -3.34 -11.48 -35.74
N ARG A 147 -3.93 -12.47 -36.41
CA ARG A 147 -5.38 -12.71 -36.38
C ARG A 147 -5.86 -13.36 -35.09
N GLY A 148 -4.95 -13.96 -34.33
CA GLY A 148 -5.21 -14.59 -33.04
C GLY A 148 -5.27 -13.62 -31.86
N LEU A 149 -4.92 -12.33 -32.05
CA LEU A 149 -4.95 -11.33 -30.98
C LEU A 149 -6.37 -11.07 -30.47
N ASP A 150 -6.62 -11.43 -29.21
CA ASP A 150 -7.84 -11.04 -28.49
C ASP A 150 -7.67 -9.65 -27.87
N TRP A 151 -8.27 -8.66 -28.54
CA TRP A 151 -8.30 -7.27 -28.06
C TRP A 151 -8.99 -7.11 -26.70
N GLY A 152 -10.01 -7.91 -26.40
CA GLY A 152 -10.69 -7.87 -25.11
C GLY A 152 -9.75 -8.34 -24.01
N ALA A 153 -9.02 -9.42 -24.24
CA ALA A 153 -8.02 -9.92 -23.30
C ALA A 153 -6.83 -8.97 -23.12
N PHE A 154 -6.34 -8.35 -24.18
CA PHE A 154 -5.30 -7.33 -24.09
C PHE A 154 -5.74 -6.11 -23.25
N LEU A 155 -6.95 -5.57 -23.50
CA LEU A 155 -7.47 -4.41 -22.77
C LEU A 155 -7.74 -4.74 -21.30
N ASP A 156 -8.27 -5.93 -21.00
CA ASP A 156 -8.47 -6.41 -19.64
C ASP A 156 -7.12 -6.55 -18.91
N LEU A 157 -6.11 -7.16 -19.53
CA LEU A 157 -4.75 -7.25 -19.00
C LEU A 157 -4.16 -5.87 -18.70
N ALA A 158 -4.24 -4.91 -19.65
CA ALA A 158 -3.74 -3.55 -19.45
C ALA A 158 -4.47 -2.78 -18.34
N THR A 159 -5.77 -3.04 -18.17
CA THR A 159 -6.61 -2.43 -17.14
C THR A 159 -6.26 -2.96 -15.75
N ARG A 160 -6.24 -4.28 -15.57
CA ARG A 160 -5.87 -4.94 -14.29
C ARG A 160 -4.47 -4.57 -13.84
N ASN A 161 -3.55 -4.46 -14.80
CA ASN A 161 -2.18 -4.04 -14.54
C ASN A 161 -2.02 -2.52 -14.34
N ARG A 162 -3.11 -1.74 -14.41
CA ARG A 162 -3.17 -0.28 -14.19
C ARG A 162 -2.23 0.53 -15.10
N VAL A 163 -1.95 0.00 -16.30
CA VAL A 163 -1.04 0.63 -17.30
C VAL A 163 -1.74 1.02 -18.59
N LEU A 164 -3.08 0.97 -18.65
CA LEU A 164 -3.84 1.30 -19.86
C LEU A 164 -3.53 2.71 -20.40
N ALA A 165 -3.29 3.69 -19.53
CA ALA A 165 -2.87 5.04 -19.96
C ALA A 165 -1.46 5.08 -20.58
N VAL A 166 -0.52 4.28 -20.06
CA VAL A 166 0.83 4.11 -20.62
C VAL A 166 0.75 3.48 -22.00
N VAL A 167 -0.01 2.38 -22.10
CA VAL A 167 -0.29 1.68 -23.36
C VAL A 167 -0.89 2.65 -24.38
N ALA A 168 -1.97 3.36 -24.01
CA ALA A 168 -2.64 4.33 -24.87
C ALA A 168 -1.69 5.42 -25.39
N ARG A 169 -0.85 6.00 -24.51
CA ARG A 169 0.15 6.99 -24.91
C ARG A 169 1.14 6.43 -25.93
N ASN A 170 1.59 5.18 -25.76
CA ASN A 170 2.55 4.57 -26.69
C ASN A 170 1.93 4.19 -28.02
N PHE A 171 0.69 3.70 -28.04
CA PHE A 171 -0.05 3.48 -29.28
C PHE A 171 -0.14 4.76 -30.11
N ASP A 172 -0.38 5.90 -29.46
CA ASP A 172 -0.42 7.20 -30.12
C ASP A 172 0.97 7.66 -30.59
N ARG A 173 1.94 7.74 -29.68
CA ARG A 173 3.30 8.29 -29.94
C ARG A 173 4.12 7.46 -30.92
N LYS A 174 3.90 6.14 -30.97
CA LYS A 174 4.61 5.22 -31.87
C LYS A 174 3.80 4.86 -33.11
N HIS A 175 2.60 5.43 -33.26
CA HIS A 175 1.70 5.16 -34.37
C HIS A 175 1.40 3.66 -34.58
N LEU A 176 1.24 2.92 -33.48
CA LEU A 176 0.98 1.48 -33.53
C LEU A 176 -0.38 1.21 -34.19
N GLY A 177 -0.41 0.27 -35.13
CA GLY A 177 -1.60 -0.06 -35.91
C GLY A 177 -1.39 -1.27 -36.82
N PRO A 178 -2.41 -1.65 -37.61
CA PRO A 178 -3.64 -0.89 -37.89
C PRO A 178 -4.65 -0.88 -36.72
N LEU A 179 -5.11 0.32 -36.34
CA LEU A 179 -6.18 0.52 -35.37
C LEU A 179 -7.41 1.14 -36.04
N GLY A 180 -8.57 0.49 -35.89
CA GLY A 180 -9.86 1.09 -36.23
C GLY A 180 -10.19 2.30 -35.35
N THR A 181 -11.09 3.17 -35.81
CA THR A 181 -11.48 4.42 -35.14
C THR A 181 -11.96 4.20 -33.71
N VAL A 182 -12.76 3.15 -33.47
CA VAL A 182 -13.29 2.81 -32.13
C VAL A 182 -12.16 2.53 -31.14
N ARG A 183 -11.22 1.64 -31.48
CA ARG A 183 -10.10 1.28 -30.58
C ARG A 183 -9.19 2.46 -30.28
N ARG A 184 -8.90 3.28 -31.30
CA ARG A 184 -8.14 4.51 -31.11
C ARG A 184 -8.84 5.45 -30.13
N SER A 185 -10.16 5.62 -30.26
CA SER A 185 -10.96 6.44 -29.35
C SER A 185 -11.00 5.85 -27.94
N THR A 186 -11.11 4.53 -27.76
CA THR A 186 -11.09 3.87 -26.45
C THR A 186 -9.77 4.13 -25.71
N LEU A 187 -8.63 3.89 -26.37
CA LEU A 187 -7.31 4.14 -25.77
C LEU A 187 -7.13 5.62 -25.41
N ARG A 188 -7.50 6.52 -26.33
CA ARG A 188 -7.43 7.97 -26.08
C ARG A 188 -8.33 8.39 -24.91
N ALA A 189 -9.54 7.85 -24.82
CA ALA A 189 -10.46 8.13 -23.72
C ALA A 189 -9.88 7.69 -22.38
N ALA A 190 -9.26 6.51 -22.29
CA ALA A 190 -8.63 6.02 -21.06
C ALA A 190 -7.52 6.98 -20.57
N TYR A 191 -6.64 7.42 -21.46
CA TYR A 191 -5.60 8.41 -21.13
C TYR A 191 -6.20 9.76 -20.67
N LEU A 192 -7.19 10.28 -21.41
CA LEU A 192 -7.83 11.56 -21.07
C LEU A 192 -8.61 11.50 -19.76
N TYR A 193 -9.27 10.37 -19.48
CA TYR A 193 -9.95 10.13 -18.21
C TYR A 193 -8.96 10.11 -17.05
N ASN A 194 -7.83 9.41 -17.18
CA ASN A 194 -6.82 9.39 -16.11
C ASN A 194 -6.17 10.77 -15.89
N ARG A 195 -6.03 11.58 -16.95
CA ARG A 195 -5.60 12.97 -16.83
C ARG A 195 -6.60 13.82 -16.04
N GLY A 196 -7.90 13.68 -16.31
CA GLY A 196 -8.96 14.37 -15.57
C GLY A 196 -8.98 13.96 -14.10
N ARG A 197 -8.86 12.65 -13.82
CA ARG A 197 -8.70 12.12 -12.46
C ARG A 197 -7.53 12.76 -11.74
N HIS A 198 -6.34 12.75 -12.35
CA HIS A 198 -5.16 13.34 -11.71
C HIS A 198 -5.37 14.83 -11.40
N GLN A 199 -6.00 15.60 -12.30
CA GLN A 199 -6.29 17.02 -12.04
C GLN A 199 -7.23 17.21 -10.84
N ALA A 200 -8.29 16.42 -10.75
CA ALA A 200 -9.23 16.46 -9.63
C ALA A 200 -8.55 16.02 -8.31
N THR A 201 -7.79 14.94 -8.34
CA THR A 201 -7.00 14.43 -7.20
C THR A 201 -5.97 15.47 -6.73
N LEU A 202 -5.24 16.11 -7.64
CA LEU A 202 -4.25 17.12 -7.28
C LEU A 202 -4.90 18.35 -6.64
N ALA A 203 -6.06 18.78 -7.13
CA ALA A 203 -6.83 19.86 -6.51
C ALA A 203 -7.25 19.51 -5.08
N GLU A 204 -7.67 18.27 -4.84
CA GLU A 204 -8.01 17.80 -3.51
C GLU A 204 -6.81 17.75 -2.57
N TRP A 205 -5.69 17.20 -3.04
CA TRP A 205 -4.48 17.10 -2.23
C TRP A 205 -3.94 18.45 -1.80
N ARG A 206 -4.11 19.50 -2.62
CA ARG A 206 -3.76 20.86 -2.21
C ARG A 206 -4.52 21.29 -0.96
N SER A 207 -5.82 21.02 -0.90
CA SER A 207 -6.65 21.34 0.27
C SER A 207 -6.18 20.55 1.49
N VAL A 208 -5.87 19.26 1.31
CA VAL A 208 -5.34 18.39 2.38
C VAL A 208 -4.00 18.92 2.89
N PHE A 209 -3.01 19.08 2.02
CA PHE A 209 -1.66 19.52 2.41
C PHE A 209 -1.66 20.93 3.01
N ALA A 210 -2.47 21.85 2.48
CA ALA A 210 -2.62 23.18 3.06
C ALA A 210 -3.13 23.12 4.51
N LEU A 211 -4.14 22.28 4.79
CA LEU A 211 -4.68 22.13 6.14
C LEU A 211 -3.69 21.45 7.09
N LEU A 212 -3.00 20.41 6.64
CA LEU A 212 -1.98 19.74 7.46
C LEU A 212 -0.87 20.72 7.84
N ARG A 213 -0.41 21.54 6.90
CA ARG A 213 0.58 22.60 7.14
C ARG A 213 0.07 23.67 8.11
N GLU A 214 -1.18 24.11 7.96
CA GLU A 214 -1.81 25.08 8.86
C GLU A 214 -1.86 24.56 10.31
N ARG A 215 -2.16 23.27 10.49
CA ARG A 215 -2.21 22.61 11.81
C ARG A 215 -0.85 22.16 12.34
N GLY A 216 0.22 22.33 11.56
CA GLY A 216 1.56 21.89 11.94
C GLY A 216 1.71 20.37 12.04
N ILE A 217 0.93 19.61 11.26
CA ILE A 217 0.98 18.15 11.20
C ILE A 217 2.03 17.74 10.17
N SER A 218 3.00 16.93 10.59
CA SER A 218 4.17 16.56 9.81
C SER A 218 3.97 15.26 9.01
N ALA A 219 2.78 15.08 8.41
CA ALA A 219 2.49 13.88 7.63
C ALA A 219 3.42 13.78 6.41
N VAL A 220 3.95 12.58 6.18
CA VAL A 220 4.86 12.28 5.07
C VAL A 220 4.07 11.62 3.94
N ALA A 221 3.96 12.28 2.79
CA ALA A 221 3.27 11.76 1.62
C ALA A 221 4.10 10.66 0.94
N ARG A 222 3.49 9.49 0.76
CA ARG A 222 4.17 8.28 0.31
C ARG A 222 3.95 8.04 -1.17
N LYS A 223 4.91 7.31 -1.77
CA LYS A 223 4.83 6.65 -3.08
C LYS A 223 4.13 7.48 -4.16
N GLY A 224 2.83 7.26 -4.32
CA GLY A 224 2.10 7.65 -5.51
C GLY A 224 2.05 9.15 -5.76
N ALA A 225 1.87 9.95 -4.71
CA ALA A 225 1.79 11.40 -4.85
C ALA A 225 3.10 11.99 -5.39
N TYR A 226 4.25 11.54 -4.87
CA TYR A 226 5.55 11.96 -5.39
C TYR A 226 5.81 11.39 -6.79
N LEU A 227 5.64 10.08 -6.96
CA LEU A 227 5.94 9.39 -8.22
C LEU A 227 5.19 10.02 -9.40
N ALA A 228 3.87 10.23 -9.26
CA ALA A 228 3.06 10.79 -10.35
C ALA A 228 3.52 12.19 -10.77
N ASN A 229 3.95 13.04 -9.82
CA ASN A 229 4.23 14.46 -10.08
C ASN A 229 5.70 14.75 -10.40
N HIS A 230 6.64 13.93 -9.92
CA HIS A 230 8.08 14.20 -10.02
C HIS A 230 8.87 13.16 -10.81
N VAL A 231 8.34 11.93 -10.93
CA VAL A 231 9.07 10.82 -11.56
C VAL A 231 8.47 10.45 -12.91
N TYR A 232 7.15 10.41 -13.01
CA TYR A 232 6.48 10.19 -14.29
C TYR A 232 6.57 11.46 -15.15
N PRO A 233 6.87 11.34 -16.45
CA PRO A 233 6.97 12.49 -17.37
C PRO A 233 5.61 13.12 -17.69
N ASP A 234 4.53 12.46 -17.30
CA ASP A 234 3.16 12.93 -17.37
C ASP A 234 2.38 12.23 -16.25
N PRO A 235 1.82 12.97 -15.28
CA PRO A 235 1.08 12.36 -14.17
C PRO A 235 -0.13 11.52 -14.62
N ALA A 236 -0.69 11.79 -15.80
CA ALA A 236 -1.79 11.02 -16.37
C ALA A 236 -1.40 9.58 -16.75
N LEU A 237 -0.13 9.21 -16.65
CA LEU A 237 0.34 7.85 -16.90
C LEU A 237 0.26 6.93 -15.68
N ARG A 238 0.29 7.49 -14.48
CA ARG A 238 0.22 6.72 -13.24
C ARG A 238 -1.21 6.75 -12.73
N TYR A 239 -1.92 5.63 -12.86
CA TYR A 239 -3.26 5.51 -12.29
C TYR A 239 -3.18 5.57 -10.76
N MET A 240 -4.06 6.37 -10.15
CA MET A 240 -4.10 6.57 -8.69
C MET A 240 -5.51 6.44 -8.14
N GLU A 241 -5.59 5.84 -6.94
CA GLU A 241 -6.82 5.59 -6.20
C GLU A 241 -6.88 6.42 -4.91
N ASP A 242 -5.74 6.58 -4.25
CA ASP A 242 -5.62 7.10 -2.89
C ASP A 242 -4.42 8.06 -2.75
N LEU A 243 -4.42 8.78 -1.64
CA LEU A 243 -3.25 9.46 -1.09
C LEU A 243 -2.73 8.65 0.10
N ASP A 244 -1.55 8.05 -0.04
CA ASP A 244 -0.88 7.40 1.08
C ASP A 244 -0.12 8.42 1.96
N LEU A 245 -0.32 8.37 3.27
CA LEU A 245 0.42 9.18 4.25
C LEU A 245 1.07 8.30 5.33
N TYR A 246 2.25 8.69 5.80
CA TYR A 246 2.75 8.30 7.12
C TYR A 246 2.42 9.39 8.14
N VAL A 247 2.03 8.97 9.33
CA VAL A 247 1.85 9.85 10.49
C VAL A 247 2.39 9.14 11.74
N THR A 248 2.96 9.90 12.67
CA THR A 248 3.37 9.34 13.96
C THR A 248 2.17 9.14 14.87
N ASP A 249 2.30 8.28 15.89
CA ASP A 249 1.23 8.07 16.88
C ASP A 249 0.86 9.37 17.60
N GLU A 250 1.83 10.25 17.84
CA GLU A 250 1.62 11.52 18.52
C GLU A 250 0.80 12.52 17.69
N GLU A 251 0.96 12.52 16.36
CA GLU A 251 0.25 13.43 15.46
C GLU A 251 -1.08 12.84 14.95
N LEU A 252 -1.31 11.53 15.13
CA LEU A 252 -2.48 10.84 14.60
C LEU A 252 -3.81 11.49 15.03
N PRO A 253 -4.09 11.81 16.32
CA PRO A 253 -5.35 12.41 16.71
C PRO A 253 -5.61 13.75 16.00
N ALA A 254 -4.57 14.56 15.83
CA ALA A 254 -4.66 15.84 15.14
C ALA A 254 -4.91 15.66 13.63
N LEU A 255 -4.32 14.62 13.02
CA LEU A 255 -4.59 14.24 11.62
C LEU A 255 -6.04 13.81 11.43
N VAL A 256 -6.57 12.94 12.30
CA VAL A 256 -7.97 12.50 12.21
C VAL A 256 -8.93 13.68 12.30
N GLU A 257 -8.70 14.59 13.25
CA GLU A 257 -9.48 15.84 13.38
C GLU A 257 -9.39 16.69 12.10
N ALA A 258 -8.19 16.87 11.54
CA ALA A 258 -7.98 17.63 10.31
C ALA A 258 -8.71 17.04 9.10
N LEU A 259 -8.65 15.72 8.92
CA LEU A 259 -9.32 15.04 7.82
C LEU A 259 -10.85 15.10 8.00
N SER A 260 -11.34 14.94 9.23
CA SER A 260 -12.77 15.09 9.55
C SER A 260 -13.30 16.49 9.20
N ASP A 261 -12.52 17.55 9.50
CA ASP A 261 -12.90 18.93 9.16
C ASP A 261 -12.94 19.19 7.64
N LEU A 262 -12.18 18.42 6.84
CA LEU A 262 -12.29 18.41 5.38
C LEU A 262 -13.45 17.53 4.86
N GLY A 263 -14.20 16.89 5.76
CA GLY A 263 -15.34 16.04 5.44
C GLY A 263 -14.98 14.59 5.13
N TYR A 264 -13.75 14.14 5.43
CA TYR A 264 -13.40 12.73 5.33
C TYR A 264 -13.97 11.94 6.52
N GLN A 265 -14.38 10.70 6.24
CA GLN A 265 -14.90 9.78 7.24
C GLN A 265 -14.26 8.41 7.06
N GLN A 266 -13.95 7.72 8.15
CA GLN A 266 -13.50 6.32 8.08
C GLN A 266 -14.70 5.40 7.83
N GLY A 267 -14.58 4.47 6.88
CA GLY A 267 -15.68 3.58 6.54
C GLY A 267 -15.50 2.81 5.24
N SER A 268 -16.62 2.24 4.77
CA SER A 268 -16.79 1.66 3.44
C SER A 268 -17.50 2.65 2.51
N ASP A 269 -17.29 2.55 1.21
CA ASP A 269 -18.23 3.16 0.25
C ASP A 269 -19.61 2.49 0.35
N SER A 270 -20.66 3.31 0.18
CA SER A 270 -22.01 2.84 -0.16
C SER A 270 -22.07 2.17 -1.54
N PRO A 271 -23.12 1.40 -1.86
CA PRO A 271 -23.27 0.80 -3.20
C PRO A 271 -23.19 1.78 -4.35
N ASP A 272 -23.70 3.00 -4.18
CA ASP A 272 -23.67 4.04 -5.21
C ASP A 272 -22.45 4.97 -5.10
N ARG A 273 -21.54 4.73 -4.14
CA ARG A 273 -20.35 5.52 -3.83
C ARG A 273 -20.63 6.99 -3.48
N ARG A 274 -21.83 7.29 -2.99
CA ARG A 274 -22.24 8.65 -2.62
C ARG A 274 -22.16 8.93 -1.13
N GLN A 275 -22.01 7.89 -0.32
CA GLN A 275 -21.96 7.97 1.13
C GLN A 275 -20.85 7.08 1.68
N VAL A 276 -20.36 7.44 2.87
CA VAL A 276 -19.48 6.60 3.67
C VAL A 276 -20.35 5.84 4.67
N VAL A 277 -20.25 4.52 4.67
CA VAL A 277 -20.90 3.64 5.63
C VAL A 277 -19.89 3.35 6.75
N PRO A 278 -20.20 3.68 8.02
CA PRO A 278 -19.31 3.40 9.13
C PRO A 278 -18.93 1.92 9.21
N LEU A 279 -17.70 1.64 9.64
CA LEU A 279 -17.28 0.27 9.90
C LEU A 279 -18.06 -0.32 11.08
N GLN A 280 -18.34 -1.62 11.00
CA GLN A 280 -18.79 -2.36 12.18
C GLN A 280 -17.68 -2.35 13.24
N ARG A 281 -18.05 -2.29 14.53
CA ARG A 281 -17.10 -2.14 15.65
C ARG A 281 -16.03 -3.23 15.62
N GLU A 282 -16.42 -4.47 15.39
CA GLU A 282 -15.53 -5.64 15.34
C GLU A 282 -14.52 -5.51 14.19
N THR A 283 -14.95 -4.97 13.05
CA THR A 283 -14.06 -4.71 11.91
C THR A 283 -13.06 -3.60 12.24
N ALA A 284 -13.52 -2.52 12.88
CA ALA A 284 -12.65 -1.42 13.28
C ALA A 284 -11.55 -1.88 14.27
N VAL A 285 -11.93 -2.65 15.29
CA VAL A 285 -10.97 -3.20 16.27
C VAL A 285 -10.01 -4.19 15.60
N PHE A 286 -10.52 -5.07 14.72
CA PHE A 286 -9.65 -6.01 13.98
C PHE A 286 -8.56 -5.27 13.21
N TRP A 287 -8.93 -4.19 12.49
CA TRP A 287 -8.00 -3.39 11.71
C TRP A 287 -6.93 -2.76 12.58
N GLN A 288 -7.32 -2.13 13.68
CA GLN A 288 -6.38 -1.46 14.59
C GLN A 288 -5.32 -2.41 15.17
N LEU A 289 -5.69 -3.66 15.43
CA LEU A 289 -4.79 -4.67 16.01
C LEU A 289 -3.92 -5.40 14.99
N ASN A 290 -4.42 -5.59 13.76
CA ASN A 290 -3.78 -6.49 12.79
C ASN A 290 -3.25 -5.78 11.54
N VAL A 291 -3.52 -4.48 11.38
CA VAL A 291 -3.14 -3.69 10.21
C VAL A 291 -2.46 -2.40 10.67
N ALA A 292 -1.26 -2.14 10.16
CA ALA A 292 -0.54 -0.90 10.47
C ALA A 292 -1.12 0.35 9.79
N ALA A 293 -1.99 0.14 8.80
CA ALA A 293 -2.84 1.17 8.22
C ALA A 293 -4.12 1.35 9.04
N LEU A 294 -4.56 2.60 9.15
CA LEU A 294 -5.91 2.90 9.61
C LEU A 294 -6.93 2.47 8.55
N PRO A 295 -8.20 2.26 8.95
CA PRO A 295 -9.31 2.32 8.01
C PRO A 295 -9.19 3.52 7.06
N PRO A 296 -9.49 3.35 5.76
CA PRO A 296 -9.33 4.41 4.79
C PRO A 296 -10.26 5.59 5.12
N PHE A 297 -9.74 6.80 4.95
CA PHE A 297 -10.52 8.02 5.05
C PHE A 297 -11.15 8.32 3.70
N LEU A 298 -12.47 8.35 3.63
CA LEU A 298 -13.24 8.49 2.41
C LEU A 298 -14.01 9.81 2.40
N ARG A 299 -14.02 10.48 1.24
CA ARG A 299 -14.83 11.68 1.00
C ARG A 299 -15.52 11.61 -0.37
N PRO A 300 -16.83 11.33 -0.41
CA PRO A 300 -17.61 11.39 -1.65
C PRO A 300 -17.58 12.78 -2.28
N THR A 301 -17.66 12.84 -3.60
CA THR A 301 -17.61 14.11 -4.36
C THR A 301 -18.58 14.11 -5.55
N SER A 302 -18.84 15.28 -6.10
CA SER A 302 -19.60 15.48 -7.34
C SER A 302 -18.69 15.72 -8.56
N ASP A 303 -17.38 15.52 -8.41
CA ASP A 303 -16.42 15.62 -9.50
C ASP A 303 -16.75 14.59 -10.61
N PRO A 304 -16.69 14.96 -11.90
CA PRO A 304 -17.07 14.06 -12.99
C PRO A 304 -16.08 12.90 -13.23
N TYR A 305 -14.89 12.91 -12.62
CA TYR A 305 -13.85 11.89 -12.80
C TYR A 305 -13.63 11.00 -11.58
N ILE A 306 -14.08 11.42 -10.40
CA ILE A 306 -13.82 10.76 -9.12
C ILE A 306 -15.14 10.64 -8.36
N ASP A 307 -15.49 9.43 -7.93
CA ASP A 307 -16.67 9.24 -7.08
C ASP A 307 -16.37 9.58 -5.61
N VAL A 308 -15.18 9.15 -5.14
CA VAL A 308 -14.74 9.25 -3.75
C VAL A 308 -13.24 9.52 -3.72
N PHE A 309 -12.81 10.52 -2.96
CA PHE A 309 -11.42 10.71 -2.60
C PHE A 309 -11.07 9.80 -1.41
N SER A 310 -9.91 9.15 -1.48
CA SER A 310 -9.42 8.23 -0.45
C SER A 310 -8.07 8.68 0.07
N ILE A 311 -7.88 8.62 1.39
CA ILE A 311 -6.60 8.84 2.06
C ILE A 311 -6.31 7.63 2.94
N ASP A 312 -5.16 7.01 2.69
CA ASP A 312 -4.69 5.84 3.41
C ASP A 312 -3.55 6.26 4.33
N VAL A 313 -3.79 6.15 5.63
CA VAL A 313 -2.84 6.59 6.66
C VAL A 313 -2.18 5.37 7.30
N ARG A 314 -0.85 5.40 7.42
CA ARG A 314 -0.07 4.33 8.06
C ARG A 314 0.82 4.85 9.17
N ARG A 315 1.03 3.98 10.16
CA ARG A 315 1.93 4.22 11.29
C ARG A 315 3.21 3.40 11.22
N ASP A 316 3.20 2.33 10.45
CA ASP A 316 4.36 1.48 10.18
C ASP A 316 4.33 1.00 8.72
N LEU A 317 5.51 0.78 8.14
CA LEU A 317 5.63 0.16 6.82
C LEU A 317 5.20 -1.31 6.86
N MET A 318 5.54 -2.02 7.94
CA MET A 318 5.33 -3.45 8.12
C MET A 318 3.98 -3.72 8.78
N GLU A 319 3.38 -4.88 8.48
CA GLU A 319 2.20 -5.34 9.22
C GLU A 319 2.66 -6.02 10.53
N PRO A 320 1.89 -5.90 11.64
CA PRO A 320 2.26 -6.52 12.92
C PRO A 320 2.57 -8.03 12.80
N ALA A 321 1.82 -8.75 11.96
CA ALA A 321 2.01 -10.18 11.72
C ALA A 321 3.38 -10.56 11.12
N SER A 322 4.10 -9.61 10.51
CA SER A 322 5.44 -9.86 9.97
C SER A 322 6.52 -10.02 11.05
N GLY A 323 6.26 -9.55 12.27
CA GLY A 323 7.27 -9.46 13.33
C GLY A 323 8.39 -8.44 13.08
N LYS A 324 8.32 -7.68 11.99
CA LYS A 324 9.24 -6.59 11.62
C LYS A 324 8.57 -5.24 11.86
N SER A 325 9.35 -4.16 12.01
CA SER A 325 8.83 -2.80 12.18
C SER A 325 9.75 -1.77 11.55
N VAL A 326 9.15 -0.84 10.79
CA VAL A 326 9.76 0.42 10.37
C VAL A 326 8.74 1.53 10.64
N PRO A 327 8.81 2.19 11.80
CA PRO A 327 7.78 3.12 12.23
C PRO A 327 7.79 4.40 11.37
N ALA A 328 6.63 5.04 11.23
CA ALA A 328 6.45 6.31 10.51
C ALA A 328 7.43 7.40 10.97
N LYS A 329 7.81 7.38 12.25
CA LYS A 329 8.82 8.29 12.82
C LYS A 329 10.19 8.16 12.16
N ALA A 330 10.58 6.97 11.72
CA ALA A 330 11.85 6.75 11.00
C ALA A 330 11.82 7.44 9.63
N PHE A 331 10.70 7.34 8.91
CA PHE A 331 10.48 8.06 7.65
C PHE A 331 10.46 9.57 7.86
N LEU A 332 9.77 10.05 8.90
CA LEU A 332 9.71 11.48 9.22
C LEU A 332 11.10 12.05 9.55
N ALA A 333 11.93 11.33 10.30
CA ALA A 333 13.27 11.78 10.68
C ALA A 333 14.20 12.02 9.49
N ARG A 334 13.98 11.30 8.38
CA ARG A 334 14.75 11.40 7.14
C ARG A 334 13.94 11.98 5.97
N ALA A 335 12.76 12.50 6.25
CA ALA A 335 11.89 13.07 5.23
C ALA A 335 12.53 14.30 4.61
N ARG A 336 12.24 14.51 3.34
CA ARG A 336 12.65 15.69 2.58
C ARG A 336 11.43 16.47 2.13
N THR A 337 11.61 17.77 2.01
CA THR A 337 10.57 18.66 1.52
C THR A 337 10.57 18.71 0.00
N THR A 338 9.37 18.71 -0.60
CA THR A 338 9.15 18.96 -2.02
C THR A 338 7.87 19.79 -2.23
N GLN A 339 7.52 20.05 -3.48
CA GLN A 339 6.30 20.75 -3.89
C GLN A 339 5.37 19.80 -4.63
N ILE A 340 4.12 19.65 -4.18
CA ILE A 340 3.08 18.89 -4.89
C ILE A 340 1.83 19.77 -4.98
N GLY A 341 1.36 20.05 -6.19
CA GLY A 341 0.20 20.94 -6.38
C GLY A 341 0.44 22.39 -5.95
N GLY A 342 1.69 22.79 -5.71
CA GLY A 342 2.06 24.10 -5.17
C GLY A 342 1.99 24.20 -3.65
N GLU A 343 1.77 23.09 -2.95
CA GLU A 343 1.93 23.01 -1.49
C GLU A 343 3.27 22.35 -1.15
N GLU A 344 3.85 22.80 -0.03
CA GLU A 344 5.04 22.19 0.57
C GLU A 344 4.65 20.87 1.26
N VAL A 345 5.30 19.77 0.88
CA VAL A 345 4.96 18.42 1.34
C VAL A 345 6.22 17.67 1.75
N LEU A 346 6.15 16.94 2.86
CA LEU A 346 7.20 16.00 3.27
C LEU A 346 7.03 14.69 2.50
N VAL A 347 8.13 14.14 1.99
CA VAL A 347 8.18 12.83 1.32
C VAL A 347 9.36 12.03 1.86
N PRO A 348 9.34 10.69 1.76
CA PRO A 348 10.48 9.88 2.18
C PRO A 348 11.80 10.28 1.50
N GLY A 349 12.91 10.02 2.19
CA GLY A 349 14.25 10.04 1.59
C GLY A 349 14.38 9.05 0.43
N ASN A 350 15.50 9.07 -0.30
CA ASN A 350 15.63 8.30 -1.53
C ASN A 350 15.56 6.79 -1.29
N GLU A 351 16.29 6.33 -0.27
CA GLU A 351 16.38 4.95 0.16
C GLU A 351 15.07 4.50 0.81
N ASP A 352 14.49 5.33 1.69
CA ASP A 352 13.21 5.07 2.34
C ASP A 352 12.05 4.94 1.34
N MET A 353 12.04 5.74 0.27
CA MET A 353 11.03 5.61 -0.79
C MET A 353 11.19 4.29 -1.54
N LEU A 354 12.43 3.86 -1.84
CA LEU A 354 12.67 2.56 -2.49
C LEU A 354 12.18 1.41 -1.60
N LEU A 355 12.48 1.46 -0.29
CA LEU A 355 11.98 0.49 0.68
C LEU A 355 10.45 0.48 0.76
N ASP A 356 9.80 1.65 0.82
CA ASP A 356 8.34 1.74 0.87
C ASP A 356 7.69 1.15 -0.39
N ILE A 357 8.21 1.47 -1.59
CA ILE A 357 7.71 0.89 -2.84
C ILE A 357 7.93 -0.64 -2.86
N ALA A 358 9.12 -1.10 -2.47
CA ALA A 358 9.49 -2.52 -2.51
C ALA A 358 8.66 -3.37 -1.54
N VAL A 359 8.55 -2.94 -0.27
CA VAL A 359 7.77 -3.65 0.74
C VAL A 359 6.28 -3.64 0.39
N HIS A 360 5.75 -2.51 -0.11
CA HIS A 360 4.37 -2.44 -0.55
C HIS A 360 4.09 -3.42 -1.69
N LEU A 361 4.97 -3.46 -2.70
CA LEU A 361 4.88 -4.39 -3.83
C LEU A 361 4.92 -5.84 -3.35
N HIS A 362 5.90 -6.20 -2.51
CA HIS A 362 6.01 -7.57 -1.97
C HIS A 362 4.78 -7.96 -1.15
N ARG A 363 4.27 -7.07 -0.28
CA ARG A 363 3.06 -7.33 0.52
C ARG A 363 1.85 -7.57 -0.37
N GLU A 364 1.62 -6.74 -1.38
CA GLU A 364 0.53 -6.96 -2.35
C GLU A 364 0.74 -8.30 -3.10
N ALA A 365 1.96 -8.61 -3.51
CA ALA A 365 2.28 -9.83 -4.27
C ALA A 365 2.04 -11.14 -3.48
N THR A 366 2.09 -11.08 -2.15
CA THR A 366 2.15 -12.27 -1.28
C THR A 366 0.96 -12.42 -0.34
N THR A 367 0.13 -11.39 -0.13
CA THR A 367 -1.03 -11.49 0.77
C THR A 367 -2.27 -12.03 0.06
N LEU A 368 -2.99 -12.95 0.71
CA LEU A 368 -4.21 -13.55 0.16
C LEU A 368 -5.25 -12.48 -0.17
N SER A 369 -5.39 -11.45 0.67
CA SER A 369 -6.34 -10.36 0.43
C SER A 369 -6.05 -9.64 -0.90
N SER A 370 -4.79 -9.36 -1.20
CA SER A 370 -4.38 -8.66 -2.41
C SER A 370 -4.47 -9.53 -3.65
N ILE A 371 -4.11 -10.82 -3.56
CA ILE A 371 -4.19 -11.74 -4.70
C ILE A 371 -5.65 -11.98 -5.10
N HIS A 372 -6.56 -12.20 -4.14
CA HIS A 372 -7.99 -12.34 -4.45
C HIS A 372 -8.58 -11.07 -5.07
N ALA A 373 -8.03 -9.90 -4.70
CA ALA A 373 -8.39 -8.62 -5.31
C ALA A 373 -7.75 -8.36 -6.68
N GLY A 374 -6.87 -9.24 -7.16
CA GLY A 374 -6.09 -9.00 -8.38
C GLY A 374 -5.12 -7.81 -8.27
N LYS A 375 -4.75 -7.42 -7.04
CA LYS A 375 -3.83 -6.30 -6.74
C LYS A 375 -2.37 -6.72 -6.58
N ASP A 376 -2.09 -8.02 -6.63
CA ASP A 376 -0.78 -8.62 -6.40
C ASP A 376 0.27 -8.23 -7.47
N LEU A 377 0.33 -8.95 -8.59
CA LEU A 377 1.29 -8.71 -9.65
C LEU A 377 0.79 -7.64 -10.63
N VAL A 378 0.63 -6.41 -10.16
CA VAL A 378 0.19 -5.27 -10.98
C VAL A 378 1.41 -4.60 -11.62
N LEU A 379 1.49 -4.61 -12.97
CA LEU A 379 2.63 -4.08 -13.74
C LEU A 379 3.04 -2.65 -13.37
N LEU A 380 2.07 -1.79 -13.01
CA LEU A 380 2.34 -0.42 -12.54
C LEU A 380 3.33 -0.36 -11.37
N ARG A 381 3.29 -1.34 -10.45
CA ARG A 381 4.18 -1.37 -9.27
C ARG A 381 5.62 -1.65 -9.66
N PHE A 382 5.86 -2.58 -10.59
CA PHE A 382 7.18 -2.83 -11.14
C PHE A 382 7.69 -1.63 -11.95
N LEU A 383 6.79 -0.94 -12.67
CA LEU A 383 7.13 0.30 -13.36
C LEU A 383 7.56 1.41 -12.37
N ASP A 384 6.88 1.52 -11.23
CA ASP A 384 7.26 2.46 -10.17
C ASP A 384 8.69 2.19 -9.66
N VAL A 385 9.05 0.92 -9.40
CA VAL A 385 10.42 0.53 -8.99
C VAL A 385 11.44 0.89 -10.08
N ALA A 386 11.19 0.47 -11.32
CA ALA A 386 12.05 0.74 -12.46
C ALA A 386 12.32 2.24 -12.65
N LEU A 387 11.27 3.07 -12.51
CA LEU A 387 11.39 4.51 -12.64
C LEU A 387 12.07 5.15 -11.43
N TRP A 388 11.84 4.64 -10.23
CA TRP A 388 12.48 5.15 -9.03
C TRP A 388 13.99 4.98 -9.10
N VAL A 389 14.45 3.74 -9.31
CA VAL A 389 15.89 3.41 -9.39
C VAL A 389 16.58 4.24 -10.46
N ARG A 390 15.92 4.49 -11.59
CA ARG A 390 16.45 5.37 -12.64
C ARG A 390 16.48 6.83 -12.21
N HIS A 391 15.41 7.32 -11.59
CA HIS A 391 15.29 8.72 -11.16
C HIS A 391 16.31 9.07 -10.08
N THR A 392 16.68 8.11 -9.24
CA THR A 392 17.62 8.30 -8.13
C THR A 392 19.00 7.67 -8.37
N ALA A 393 19.34 7.28 -9.60
CA ALA A 393 20.57 6.54 -9.89
C ALA A 393 21.85 7.19 -9.33
N ASP A 394 21.96 8.52 -9.40
CA ASP A 394 23.11 9.28 -8.89
C ASP A 394 23.00 9.68 -7.40
N ALA A 395 21.82 9.47 -6.80
CA ALA A 395 21.47 9.98 -5.47
C ALA A 395 21.06 8.89 -4.47
N LEU A 396 20.99 7.63 -4.91
CA LEU A 396 20.68 6.48 -4.08
C LEU A 396 21.98 5.93 -3.48
N ASP A 397 22.04 5.91 -2.15
CA ASP A 397 23.15 5.32 -1.41
C ASP A 397 22.82 3.86 -1.04
N TRP A 398 23.43 2.93 -1.78
CA TRP A 398 23.24 1.50 -1.57
C TRP A 398 23.76 1.01 -0.21
N ASP A 399 24.74 1.69 0.41
CA ASP A 399 25.26 1.32 1.72
C ASP A 399 24.30 1.78 2.83
N VAL A 400 23.66 2.95 2.67
CA VAL A 400 22.57 3.39 3.56
C VAL A 400 21.39 2.43 3.48
N LEU A 401 21.01 2.04 2.27
CA LEU A 401 19.92 1.10 2.04
C LEU A 401 20.21 -0.28 2.68
N GLU A 402 21.43 -0.80 2.51
CA GLU A 402 21.86 -2.06 3.13
C GLU A 402 21.78 -2.02 4.66
N ARG A 403 22.24 -0.94 5.30
CA ARG A 403 22.11 -0.79 6.75
C ARG A 403 20.66 -0.80 7.21
N ALA A 404 19.77 -0.12 6.50
CA ALA A 404 18.35 -0.11 6.83
C ALA A 404 17.71 -1.50 6.64
N ILE A 405 18.13 -2.24 5.60
CA ILE A 405 17.69 -3.62 5.37
C ILE A 405 18.13 -4.53 6.50
N ASP A 406 19.38 -4.46 6.91
CA ASP A 406 19.93 -5.31 7.97
C ASP A 406 19.28 -4.98 9.33
N GLU A 407 19.06 -3.69 9.61
CA GLU A 407 18.40 -3.22 10.83
C GLU A 407 16.95 -3.73 10.94
N HIS A 408 16.22 -3.73 9.83
CA HIS A 408 14.78 -4.03 9.82
C HIS A 408 14.43 -5.41 9.25
N GLY A 409 15.41 -6.18 8.78
CA GLY A 409 15.25 -7.50 8.17
C GLY A 409 14.48 -7.47 6.84
N LEU A 410 14.76 -6.51 5.94
CA LEU A 410 13.96 -6.27 4.71
C LEU A 410 14.56 -6.82 3.41
N ALA A 411 15.49 -7.76 3.51
CA ALA A 411 16.26 -8.24 2.36
C ALA A 411 15.37 -8.95 1.34
N GLU A 412 14.43 -9.77 1.82
CA GLU A 412 13.49 -10.51 0.98
C GLU A 412 12.58 -9.58 0.18
N GLU A 413 12.01 -8.58 0.86
CA GLU A 413 11.10 -7.60 0.29
C GLU A 413 11.77 -6.75 -0.79
N LEU A 414 12.98 -6.23 -0.51
CA LEU A 414 13.72 -5.46 -1.50
C LEU A 414 14.13 -6.33 -2.69
N TYR A 415 14.74 -7.49 -2.43
CA TYR A 415 15.22 -8.34 -3.51
C TYR A 415 14.08 -8.83 -4.40
N PHE A 416 12.92 -9.20 -3.84
CA PHE A 416 11.75 -9.55 -4.63
C PHE A 416 11.37 -8.41 -5.59
N ALA A 417 11.28 -7.18 -5.09
CA ALA A 417 10.91 -6.03 -5.90
C ALA A 417 11.93 -5.76 -7.01
N LEU A 418 13.24 -5.79 -6.71
CA LEU A 418 14.30 -5.57 -7.69
C LEU A 418 14.36 -6.70 -8.73
N HIS A 419 14.37 -7.95 -8.30
CA HIS A 419 14.48 -9.12 -9.16
C HIS A 419 13.30 -9.23 -10.12
N CYS A 420 12.07 -9.18 -9.59
CA CYS A 420 10.87 -9.26 -10.42
C CYS A 420 10.72 -8.04 -11.34
N THR A 421 11.20 -6.86 -10.92
CA THR A 421 11.24 -5.68 -11.80
C THR A 421 12.20 -5.88 -12.97
N ASP A 422 13.39 -6.47 -12.75
CA ASP A 422 14.33 -6.77 -13.84
C ASP A 422 13.80 -7.87 -14.77
N GLU A 423 13.05 -8.85 -14.25
CA GLU A 423 12.35 -9.85 -15.08
C GLU A 423 11.36 -9.19 -16.06
N VAL A 424 10.64 -8.17 -15.61
CA VAL A 424 9.71 -7.40 -16.44
C VAL A 424 10.44 -6.40 -17.35
N PHE A 425 11.45 -5.71 -16.86
CA PHE A 425 12.19 -4.63 -17.52
C PHE A 425 13.70 -4.93 -17.54
N PRO A 426 14.15 -5.82 -18.43
CA PRO A 426 15.51 -6.32 -18.39
C PRO A 426 16.59 -5.26 -18.50
N GLY A 427 17.55 -5.32 -17.58
CA GLY A 427 18.68 -4.40 -17.50
C GLY A 427 18.35 -3.06 -16.87
N VAL A 428 17.17 -2.90 -16.25
CA VAL A 428 16.85 -1.67 -15.52
C VAL A 428 17.49 -1.64 -14.14
N ILE A 429 17.68 -2.81 -13.51
CA ILE A 429 18.37 -2.92 -12.24
C ILE A 429 19.82 -3.35 -12.53
N ASP A 430 20.77 -2.68 -11.90
CA ASP A 430 22.19 -3.05 -12.03
C ASP A 430 22.41 -4.48 -11.50
N THR A 431 23.08 -5.30 -12.31
CA THR A 431 23.55 -6.65 -11.92
C THR A 431 24.33 -6.66 -10.61
N ALA A 432 25.11 -5.62 -10.32
CA ALA A 432 25.83 -5.49 -9.05
C ALA A 432 24.88 -5.29 -7.87
N ALA A 433 23.82 -4.49 -8.05
CA ALA A 433 22.80 -4.30 -7.02
C ALA A 433 21.98 -5.58 -6.80
N LEU A 434 21.58 -6.27 -7.86
CA LEU A 434 20.92 -7.58 -7.74
C LEU A 434 21.80 -8.60 -7.01
N ALA A 435 23.08 -8.70 -7.37
CA ALA A 435 24.01 -9.60 -6.70
C ALA A 435 24.24 -9.24 -5.23
N ARG A 436 24.29 -7.94 -4.91
CA ARG A 436 24.50 -7.43 -3.54
C ARG A 436 23.39 -7.86 -2.59
N PHE A 437 22.12 -7.70 -2.99
CA PHE A 437 20.98 -7.97 -2.11
C PHE A 437 20.39 -9.37 -2.27
N ARG A 438 21.02 -10.24 -3.06
CA ARG A 438 20.49 -11.60 -3.34
C ARG A 438 20.51 -12.46 -2.08
N PRO A 439 19.35 -12.91 -1.58
CA PRO A 439 19.30 -13.87 -0.48
C PRO A 439 19.84 -15.23 -0.90
N ALA A 440 20.31 -16.01 0.08
CA ALA A 440 20.80 -17.37 -0.15
C ALA A 440 19.67 -18.32 -0.58
N ASP A 441 18.48 -18.14 0.01
CA ASP A 441 17.26 -18.88 -0.34
C ASP A 441 16.34 -18.02 -1.20
N LEU A 442 15.92 -18.57 -2.34
CA LEU A 442 15.02 -17.90 -3.29
C LEU A 442 13.65 -18.58 -3.37
N ASP A 443 13.41 -19.60 -2.55
CA ASP A 443 12.14 -20.32 -2.55
C ASP A 443 10.95 -19.43 -2.21
N TYR A 444 11.20 -18.33 -1.48
CA TYR A 444 10.19 -17.36 -1.09
C TYR A 444 9.64 -16.52 -2.27
N LEU A 445 10.33 -16.46 -3.41
CA LEU A 445 9.89 -15.67 -4.59
C LEU A 445 8.55 -16.16 -5.18
N ASP A 446 8.23 -17.44 -4.93
CA ASP A 446 6.97 -18.05 -5.32
C ASP A 446 6.03 -18.27 -4.13
N ALA A 447 6.39 -17.82 -2.93
CA ALA A 447 5.58 -17.98 -1.74
C ALA A 447 4.48 -16.92 -1.65
N TYR A 448 3.37 -17.29 -1.02
CA TYR A 448 2.29 -16.39 -0.64
C TYR A 448 1.57 -16.92 0.61
N GLY A 449 0.75 -16.08 1.24
CA GLY A 449 -0.07 -16.45 2.39
C GLY A 449 0.67 -16.53 3.72
N THR A 450 1.98 -16.26 3.76
CA THR A 450 2.78 -16.29 5.01
C THR A 450 2.25 -15.29 6.04
N LEU A 451 2.01 -14.03 5.64
CA LEU A 451 1.42 -13.01 6.52
C LEU A 451 -0.02 -13.34 6.93
N ASP A 452 -0.72 -14.16 6.15
CA ASP A 452 -2.08 -14.62 6.41
C ASP A 452 -2.11 -15.90 7.29
N GLY A 453 -0.95 -16.42 7.72
CA GLY A 453 -0.84 -17.67 8.48
C GLY A 453 -1.15 -18.94 7.67
N GLN A 454 -1.21 -18.83 6.34
CA GLN A 454 -1.55 -19.90 5.39
C GLN A 454 -0.49 -19.98 4.28
N PRO A 455 0.76 -20.35 4.60
CA PRO A 455 1.84 -20.35 3.63
C PRO A 455 1.58 -21.37 2.52
N ALA A 456 1.72 -20.92 1.28
CA ALA A 456 1.61 -21.73 0.07
C ALA A 456 2.58 -21.20 -1.00
N ARG A 457 2.72 -21.95 -2.09
CA ARG A 457 3.63 -21.61 -3.20
C ARG A 457 2.95 -21.72 -4.55
N TRP A 458 3.31 -20.83 -5.45
CA TRP A 458 2.95 -20.93 -6.85
C TRP A 458 3.76 -22.04 -7.54
N GLY A 459 3.12 -22.76 -8.46
CA GLY A 459 3.80 -23.72 -9.34
C GLY A 459 4.22 -23.12 -10.69
N ASP A 460 3.76 -21.91 -10.99
CA ASP A 460 4.01 -21.20 -12.25
C ASP A 460 5.13 -20.16 -12.06
N GLU A 461 5.98 -20.00 -13.09
CA GLU A 461 6.99 -18.95 -13.12
C GLU A 461 6.37 -17.53 -13.05
N PHE A 462 7.12 -16.58 -12.51
CA PHE A 462 6.67 -15.20 -12.29
C PHE A 462 6.03 -14.53 -13.52
N LEU A 463 6.66 -14.60 -14.70
CA LEU A 463 6.11 -13.97 -15.91
C LEU A 463 4.82 -14.64 -16.41
N SER A 464 4.70 -15.95 -16.24
CA SER A 464 3.47 -16.69 -16.53
C SER A 464 2.35 -16.28 -15.59
N ARG A 465 2.65 -16.08 -14.30
CA ARG A 465 1.68 -15.53 -13.33
C ARG A 465 1.25 -14.11 -13.70
N LEU A 466 2.20 -13.23 -14.01
CA LEU A 466 1.93 -11.85 -14.42
C LEU A 466 1.03 -11.79 -15.67
N ALA A 467 1.26 -12.69 -16.63
CA ALA A 467 0.48 -12.81 -17.87
C ALA A 467 -0.91 -13.41 -17.67
N ASP A 468 -1.16 -14.06 -16.54
CA ASP A 468 -2.41 -14.75 -16.26
C ASP A 468 -3.37 -13.88 -15.44
N ARG A 469 -4.41 -13.38 -16.11
CA ARG A 469 -5.51 -12.61 -15.52
C ARG A 469 -6.45 -13.41 -14.60
N HIS A 470 -6.36 -14.74 -14.60
CA HIS A 470 -7.19 -15.65 -13.81
C HIS A 470 -6.42 -16.37 -12.70
N ARG A 471 -5.15 -16.00 -12.47
CA ARG A 471 -4.29 -16.64 -11.45
C ARG A 471 -4.91 -16.69 -10.06
N SER A 472 -5.70 -15.68 -9.67
CA SER A 472 -6.32 -15.61 -8.35
C SER A 472 -7.29 -16.76 -8.09
N ALA A 473 -7.87 -17.35 -9.14
CA ALA A 473 -8.75 -18.53 -9.02
C ALA A 473 -8.00 -19.82 -8.66
N ARG A 474 -6.66 -19.85 -8.79
CA ARG A 474 -5.82 -20.99 -8.41
C ARG A 474 -5.25 -20.88 -7.00
N VAL A 475 -5.48 -19.77 -6.31
CA VAL A 475 -4.97 -19.54 -4.96
C VAL A 475 -5.69 -20.43 -3.97
N VAL A 476 -4.90 -21.09 -3.13
CA VAL A 476 -5.40 -21.84 -1.96
C VAL A 476 -5.38 -20.93 -0.73
N GLY A 477 -6.44 -20.99 0.08
CA GLY A 477 -6.59 -20.21 1.31
C GLY A 477 -7.51 -19.00 1.14
N ARG A 478 -7.93 -18.41 2.26
CA ARG A 478 -8.70 -17.16 2.27
C ARG A 478 -8.15 -16.21 3.32
N SER A 479 -8.12 -14.93 2.99
CA SER A 479 -7.74 -13.88 3.93
C SER A 479 -8.77 -13.78 5.06
N ALA A 480 -8.29 -13.76 6.30
CA ALA A 480 -9.12 -13.45 7.48
C ALA A 480 -9.32 -11.93 7.66
N LEU A 481 -8.55 -11.08 6.97
CA LEU A 481 -8.72 -9.63 7.02
C LEU A 481 -10.10 -9.22 6.50
N PRO A 482 -10.99 -8.67 7.35
CA PRO A 482 -12.26 -8.12 6.92
C PRO A 482 -11.96 -6.90 6.04
N ARG A 483 -12.60 -6.80 4.87
CA ARG A 483 -12.33 -5.67 3.97
C ARG A 483 -13.21 -4.48 4.32
N PRO A 484 -12.63 -3.29 4.51
CA PRO A 484 -13.38 -2.08 4.81
C PRO A 484 -14.12 -1.61 3.57
N ARG A 485 -13.68 -1.96 2.35
CA ARG A 485 -14.42 -1.72 1.10
C ARG A 485 -15.06 -3.01 0.62
N VAL A 486 -16.38 -3.11 0.72
CA VAL A 486 -17.12 -4.37 0.48
C VAL A 486 -17.68 -4.48 -0.95
N GLN A 487 -17.90 -3.35 -1.64
CA GLN A 487 -18.75 -3.33 -2.84
C GLN A 487 -18.02 -3.07 -4.16
N TRP A 488 -16.83 -2.48 -4.10
CA TRP A 488 -16.10 -1.97 -5.25
C TRP A 488 -14.63 -2.36 -5.16
N THR A 489 -14.37 -3.65 -5.35
CA THR A 489 -13.02 -4.21 -5.52
C THR A 489 -12.96 -4.98 -6.82
N ASP A 490 -11.80 -5.05 -7.47
CA ASP A 490 -11.58 -5.77 -8.75
C ASP A 490 -11.69 -7.31 -8.60
N ASP A 491 -12.13 -7.78 -7.43
CA ASP A 491 -12.43 -9.17 -7.09
C ASP A 491 -13.48 -9.73 -8.03
N HIS A 492 -13.02 -10.58 -8.95
CA HIS A 492 -13.89 -11.51 -9.67
C HIS A 492 -14.25 -12.75 -8.83
N GLY A 493 -14.10 -12.67 -7.50
CA GLY A 493 -14.69 -13.62 -6.57
C GLY A 493 -16.20 -13.41 -6.57
N GLY A 494 -16.88 -14.04 -7.53
CA GLY A 494 -18.33 -14.13 -7.54
C GLY A 494 -18.86 -14.56 -6.18
N ARG A 495 -20.04 -14.02 -5.84
CA ARG A 495 -20.84 -14.44 -4.68
C ARG A 495 -20.94 -15.95 -4.56
#